data_AF-A0A838TMD0-F1
#
_entry.id   AF-A0A838TMD0-F1
#
_cell.length_a   1.000
_cell.length_b   1.000
_cell.length_c   1.000
_cell.angle_alpha   90.00
_cell.angle_beta   90.00
_cell.angle_gamma   90.00
#
_symmetry.space_group_name_H-M   'P 1'
#
loop_
_entity.id
_entity.type
_entity.pdbx_description
1 polymer ?
#
loop_
_entity_poly.entity_id
_entity_poly.type
_entity_poly.pdbx_seq_one_letter_code
_entity_poly.pdbx_strand_id
1 'polypeptide(L)'
;LKILIEKYWKIAPDLITTSADYRNEIKGTTAGLIIGDRAMEQRKLSTYIYDLGSEWKKFTGLPFVFAAWVSNKKLSPLFIEGFNKSNFTGLQQIDKVANENPYELFDLKSYYSSYINYQLDEKAKKGLNHFLSLLKIDTSLNAEQISYLK
;
A
#
# COMPACT_ATOMS: atom_id res chain seq x y z
N LEU A 1 -3.50 -0.96 -9.89
CA LEU A 1 -3.48 -1.86 -11.07
C LEU A 1 -4.01 -1.22 -12.34
N LYS A 2 -5.31 -0.84 -12.42
CA LYS A 2 -5.92 -0.30 -13.66
C LYS A 2 -5.13 0.85 -14.32
N ILE A 3 -4.66 1.81 -13.52
CA ILE A 3 -3.81 2.91 -14.02
C ILE A 3 -2.53 2.40 -14.69
N LEU A 4 -1.84 1.42 -14.10
CA LEU A 4 -0.60 0.87 -14.68
C LEU A 4 -0.89 0.12 -15.99
N ILE A 5 -1.97 -0.68 -16.04
CA ILE A 5 -2.41 -1.38 -17.26
C ILE A 5 -2.65 -0.38 -18.39
N GLU A 6 -3.45 0.67 -18.14
CA GLU A 6 -3.87 1.61 -19.17
C GLU A 6 -2.77 2.61 -19.56
N LYS A 7 -2.07 3.18 -18.57
CA LYS A 7 -1.17 4.33 -18.77
C LYS A 7 0.29 3.94 -18.94
N TYR A 8 0.74 2.85 -18.30
CA TYR A 8 2.14 2.49 -18.26
C TYR A 8 2.48 1.27 -19.13
N TRP A 9 1.91 0.11 -18.82
CA TRP A 9 2.14 -1.13 -19.57
C TRP A 9 1.44 -1.13 -20.94
N LYS A 10 0.35 -0.36 -21.10
CA LYS A 10 -0.42 -0.21 -22.34
C LYS A 10 -0.88 -1.56 -22.91
N ILE A 11 -1.40 -2.41 -22.03
CA ILE A 11 -1.98 -3.71 -22.36
C ILE A 11 -3.49 -3.70 -22.12
N ALA A 12 -4.21 -4.64 -22.74
CA ALA A 12 -5.66 -4.75 -22.62
C ALA A 12 -6.09 -6.17 -22.17
N PRO A 13 -5.78 -6.58 -20.93
CA PRO A 13 -6.25 -7.86 -20.39
C PRO A 13 -7.72 -7.79 -19.98
N ASP A 14 -8.41 -8.94 -20.02
CA ASP A 14 -9.71 -9.08 -19.39
C ASP A 14 -9.58 -9.00 -17.87
N LEU A 15 -10.32 -8.08 -17.24
CA LEU A 15 -10.32 -7.89 -15.79
C LEU A 15 -11.52 -8.62 -15.18
N ILE A 16 -11.22 -9.75 -14.53
CA ILE A 16 -12.22 -10.59 -13.86
C ILE A 16 -12.20 -10.28 -12.35
N THR A 17 -13.36 -9.92 -11.79
CA THR A 17 -13.52 -9.76 -10.34
C THR A 17 -13.70 -11.13 -9.70
N THR A 18 -12.93 -11.39 -8.64
CA THR A 18 -13.00 -12.64 -7.87
C THR A 18 -13.50 -12.36 -6.44
N SER A 19 -14.19 -13.32 -5.83
CA SER A 19 -14.72 -13.23 -4.46
C SER A 19 -14.15 -14.28 -3.51
N ALA A 20 -13.48 -15.31 -4.04
CA ALA A 20 -12.83 -16.37 -3.29
C ALA A 20 -11.31 -16.38 -3.54
N ASP A 21 -10.57 -17.28 -2.88
CA ASP A 21 -9.15 -17.48 -3.16
C ASP A 21 -8.95 -18.15 -4.52
N TYR A 22 -8.39 -17.38 -5.47
CA TYR A 22 -8.21 -17.77 -6.87
C TYR A 22 -6.75 -18.06 -7.22
N ARG A 23 -5.85 -18.16 -6.22
CA ARG A 23 -4.42 -18.35 -6.45
C ARG A 23 -4.08 -19.60 -7.29
N ASN A 24 -4.87 -20.67 -7.13
CA ASN A 24 -4.74 -21.89 -7.92
C ASN A 24 -5.18 -21.74 -9.40
N GLU A 25 -5.84 -20.65 -9.74
CA GLU A 25 -6.29 -20.32 -11.09
C GLU A 25 -5.25 -19.50 -11.87
N ILE A 26 -4.18 -19.06 -11.21
CA ILE A 26 -3.07 -18.32 -11.83
C ILE A 26 -2.18 -19.32 -12.57
N LYS A 27 -2.50 -19.56 -13.84
CA LYS A 27 -1.81 -20.52 -14.71
C LYS A 27 -1.81 -20.05 -16.17
N GLY A 28 -0.84 -20.53 -16.95
CA GLY A 28 -0.73 -20.20 -18.37
C GLY A 28 -0.58 -18.69 -18.57
N THR A 29 -1.56 -18.07 -19.24
CA THR A 29 -1.61 -16.64 -19.53
C THR A 29 -2.40 -15.82 -18.49
N THR A 30 -2.91 -16.46 -17.43
CA THR A 30 -3.69 -15.81 -16.38
C THR A 30 -2.76 -15.22 -15.31
N ALA A 31 -2.93 -13.93 -15.02
CA ALA A 31 -2.26 -13.24 -13.91
C ALA A 31 -3.25 -12.91 -12.78
N GLY A 32 -2.75 -12.71 -11.56
CA GLY A 32 -3.56 -12.40 -10.38
C GLY A 32 -3.09 -11.17 -9.61
N LEU A 33 -4.04 -10.40 -9.06
CA LEU A 33 -3.77 -9.27 -8.16
C LEU A 33 -3.94 -9.67 -6.69
N ILE A 34 -2.83 -9.98 -6.02
CA ILE A 34 -2.86 -10.45 -4.63
C ILE A 34 -2.26 -9.38 -3.72
N ILE A 35 -2.88 -9.19 -2.55
CA ILE A 35 -2.43 -8.25 -1.51
C ILE A 35 -2.32 -8.97 -0.16
N GLY A 36 -1.55 -8.39 0.76
CA GLY A 36 -1.32 -8.94 2.10
C GLY A 36 -0.49 -10.21 2.07
N ASP A 37 -0.62 -11.03 3.12
CA ASP A 37 0.20 -12.22 3.36
C ASP A 37 0.13 -13.23 2.22
N ARG A 38 -1.04 -13.38 1.60
CA ARG A 38 -1.24 -14.25 0.42
C ARG A 38 -0.35 -13.87 -0.75
N ALA A 39 0.04 -12.60 -0.88
CA ALA A 39 0.95 -12.15 -1.92
C ALA A 39 2.37 -12.64 -1.64
N MET A 40 2.77 -12.68 -0.37
CA MET A 40 4.07 -13.19 0.06
C MET A 40 4.16 -14.70 -0.10
N GLU A 41 3.07 -15.43 0.15
CA GLU A 41 2.94 -16.86 -0.19
C GLU A 41 3.08 -17.08 -1.70
N GLN A 42 2.26 -16.39 -2.50
CA GLN A 42 2.24 -16.56 -3.94
C GLN A 42 3.58 -16.20 -4.60
N ARG A 43 4.32 -15.24 -4.02
CA ARG A 43 5.64 -14.84 -4.49
C ARG A 43 6.61 -16.03 -4.62
N LYS A 44 6.44 -17.09 -3.83
CA LYS A 44 7.28 -18.29 -3.88
C LYS A 44 6.87 -19.28 -4.97
N LEU A 45 5.68 -19.12 -5.54
CA LEU A 45 5.06 -20.06 -6.50
C LEU A 45 5.01 -19.49 -7.93
N SER A 46 4.79 -18.20 -8.07
CA SER A 46 4.62 -17.56 -9.38
C SER A 46 5.93 -17.39 -10.14
N THR A 47 5.94 -17.74 -11.43
CA THR A 47 7.07 -17.54 -12.34
C THR A 47 7.43 -16.07 -12.54
N TYR A 48 6.42 -15.20 -12.61
CA TYR A 48 6.59 -13.75 -12.80
C TYR A 48 5.89 -12.98 -11.69
N ILE A 49 6.56 -11.93 -11.21
CA ILE A 49 6.14 -11.19 -10.02
C ILE A 49 6.38 -9.71 -10.28
N TYR A 50 5.31 -8.92 -10.14
CA TYR A 50 5.34 -7.47 -10.35
C TYR A 50 4.89 -6.77 -9.08
N ASP A 51 5.82 -6.08 -8.42
CA ASP A 51 5.51 -5.25 -7.26
C ASP A 51 4.88 -3.93 -7.71
N LEU A 52 3.61 -3.71 -7.36
CA LEU A 52 2.87 -2.54 -7.83
C LEU A 52 3.44 -1.21 -7.32
N GLY A 53 4.07 -1.18 -6.15
CA GLY A 53 4.73 0.02 -5.63
C GLY A 53 5.97 0.36 -6.45
N SER A 54 6.74 -0.66 -6.83
CA SER A 54 7.91 -0.54 -7.69
C SER A 54 7.52 -0.14 -9.12
N GLU A 55 6.47 -0.74 -9.68
CA GLU A 55 5.96 -0.39 -11.00
C GLU A 55 5.39 1.04 -11.03
N TRP A 56 4.68 1.46 -9.97
CA TRP A 56 4.29 2.85 -9.78
C TRP A 56 5.49 3.80 -9.72
N LYS A 57 6.54 3.41 -9.00
CA LYS A 57 7.77 4.20 -8.89
C LYS A 57 8.48 4.34 -10.24
N LYS A 58 8.53 3.28 -11.05
CA LYS A 58 9.06 3.34 -12.43
C LYS A 58 8.23 4.24 -13.33
N PHE A 59 6.90 4.17 -13.20
CA PHE A 59 5.99 4.99 -13.99
C PHE A 59 6.07 6.48 -13.63
N THR A 60 6.08 6.83 -12.34
CA THR A 60 5.86 8.21 -11.88
C THR A 60 7.08 8.86 -11.22
N GLY A 61 8.07 8.08 -10.82
CA GLY A 61 9.17 8.55 -9.97
C GLY A 61 8.75 8.84 -8.52
N LEU A 62 7.48 8.61 -8.13
CA LEU A 62 6.93 8.92 -6.81
C LEU A 62 6.69 7.65 -5.97
N PRO A 63 6.72 7.75 -4.62
CA PRO A 63 6.24 6.67 -3.77
C PRO A 63 4.72 6.47 -3.94
N PHE A 64 4.21 5.32 -3.51
CA PHE A 64 2.78 5.00 -3.49
C PHE A 64 2.27 4.95 -2.04
N VAL A 65 1.08 5.51 -1.79
CA VAL A 65 0.42 5.45 -0.48
C VAL A 65 -0.67 4.38 -0.54
N PHE A 66 -0.46 3.27 0.16
CA PHE A 66 -1.43 2.16 0.18
C PHE A 66 -2.55 2.36 1.20
N ALA A 67 -2.25 2.99 2.34
CA ALA A 67 -3.20 3.24 3.41
C ALA A 67 -2.83 4.51 4.16
N ALA A 68 -3.84 5.16 4.76
CA ALA A 68 -3.67 6.28 5.67
C ALA A 68 -4.75 6.24 6.75
N TRP A 69 -4.41 6.73 7.94
CA TRP A 69 -5.40 6.96 8.98
C TRP A 69 -6.12 8.28 8.71
N VAL A 70 -7.44 8.19 8.51
CA VAL A 70 -8.30 9.32 8.14
C VAL A 70 -9.49 9.41 9.08
N SER A 71 -9.94 10.63 9.37
CA SER A 71 -11.14 10.90 10.15
C SER A 71 -12.06 11.83 9.36
N ASN A 72 -13.38 11.57 9.41
CA ASN A 72 -14.40 12.47 8.87
C ASN A 72 -14.84 13.53 9.89
N LYS A 73 -14.22 13.56 11.08
CA LYS A 73 -14.47 14.51 12.16
C LYS A 73 -13.15 15.08 12.65
N LYS A 74 -13.19 16.35 13.08
CA LYS A 74 -12.06 16.96 13.78
C LYS A 74 -11.81 16.22 15.09
N LEU A 75 -10.61 15.67 15.23
CA LEU A 75 -10.16 15.01 16.45
C LEU A 75 -9.54 16.03 17.40
N SER A 76 -9.60 15.76 18.71
CA SER A 76 -8.98 16.65 19.70
C SER A 76 -7.46 16.60 19.58
N PRO A 77 -6.73 17.71 19.85
CA PRO A 77 -5.27 17.69 19.86
C PRO A 77 -4.68 16.62 20.79
N LEU A 78 -5.29 16.43 21.96
CA LEU A 78 -4.94 15.38 22.93
C LEU A 78 -5.03 13.97 22.35
N PHE A 79 -6.09 13.67 21.59
CA PHE A 79 -6.22 12.37 20.94
C PHE A 79 -5.14 12.17 19.88
N ILE A 80 -4.92 13.18 19.03
CA ILE A 80 -3.91 13.13 17.95
C ILE A 80 -2.52 12.88 18.55
N GLU A 81 -2.16 13.61 19.61
CA GLU A 81 -0.88 13.43 20.29
C GLU A 81 -0.74 12.01 20.87
N GLY A 82 -1.75 11.53 21.59
CA GLY A 82 -1.73 10.19 22.20
C GLY A 82 -1.64 9.07 21.15
N PHE A 83 -2.39 9.20 20.06
CA PHE A 83 -2.36 8.27 18.93
C PHE A 83 -0.97 8.23 18.27
N ASN A 84 -0.42 9.40 17.94
CA ASN A 84 0.89 9.50 17.30
C ASN A 84 2.01 8.97 18.20
N LYS A 85 1.96 9.26 19.51
CA LYS A 85 2.91 8.73 20.49
C LYS A 85 2.83 7.19 20.57
N SER A 86 1.63 6.63 20.53
CA SER A 86 1.42 5.19 20.59
C SER A 86 1.97 4.49 19.33
N ASN A 87 1.69 5.03 18.15
CA ASN A 87 2.25 4.52 16.88
C ASN A 87 3.78 4.60 16.88
N PHE A 88 4.34 5.76 17.27
CA PHE A 88 5.78 5.94 17.34
C PHE A 88 6.44 4.94 18.30
N THR A 89 5.82 4.69 19.46
CA THR A 89 6.30 3.69 20.41
C THR A 89 6.35 2.29 19.79
N GLY A 90 5.33 1.89 19.02
CA GLY A 90 5.34 0.63 18.28
C GLY A 90 6.49 0.53 17.28
N LEU A 91 6.77 1.61 16.55
CA LEU A 91 7.88 1.67 15.60
C LEU A 91 9.26 1.56 16.27
N GLN A 92 9.42 2.11 17.47
CA GLN A 92 10.65 1.95 18.28
C GLN A 92 10.83 0.53 18.84
N GLN A 93 9.82 -0.33 18.70
CA GLN A 93 9.81 -1.69 19.26
C GLN A 93 9.67 -2.75 18.16
N ILE A 94 9.92 -2.42 16.88
CA ILE A 94 9.83 -3.36 15.76
C ILE A 94 10.60 -4.65 16.02
N ASP A 95 11.82 -4.56 16.57
CA ASP A 95 12.64 -5.74 16.90
C ASP A 95 11.93 -6.67 17.88
N LYS A 96 11.33 -6.12 18.94
CA LYS A 96 10.56 -6.88 19.92
C LYS A 96 9.33 -7.51 19.26
N VAL A 97 8.56 -6.73 18.51
CA VAL A 97 7.33 -7.18 17.84
C VAL A 97 7.63 -8.32 16.86
N ALA A 98 8.68 -8.20 16.05
CA ALA A 98 9.08 -9.22 15.09
C ALA A 98 9.54 -10.51 15.79
N ASN A 99 10.29 -10.41 16.90
CA ASN A 99 10.73 -11.57 17.67
C ASN A 99 9.59 -12.28 18.41
N GLU A 100 8.58 -11.55 18.90
CA GLU A 100 7.40 -12.12 19.56
C GLU A 100 6.41 -12.75 18.58
N ASN A 101 6.49 -12.42 17.29
CA ASN A 101 5.57 -12.88 16.25
C ASN A 101 6.33 -13.47 15.07
N PRO A 102 7.11 -14.55 15.23
CA PRO A 102 7.87 -15.13 14.14
C PRO A 102 6.95 -15.51 12.97
N TYR A 103 7.39 -15.23 11.75
CA TYR A 103 6.64 -15.53 10.54
C TYR A 103 7.51 -16.29 9.55
N GLU A 104 7.07 -17.47 9.13
CA GLU A 104 7.90 -18.41 8.37
C GLU A 104 8.18 -17.96 6.93
N LEU A 105 7.32 -17.11 6.37
CA LEU A 105 7.37 -16.81 4.94
C LEU A 105 8.43 -15.78 4.57
N PHE A 106 8.66 -14.80 5.43
CA PHE A 106 9.61 -13.71 5.21
C PHE A 106 10.00 -13.06 6.54
N ASP A 107 11.14 -12.36 6.55
CA ASP A 107 11.61 -11.63 7.73
C ASP A 107 10.73 -10.40 8.01
N LEU A 108 9.93 -10.48 9.08
CA LEU A 108 9.07 -9.38 9.52
C LEU A 108 9.86 -8.13 9.89
N LYS A 109 11.07 -8.28 10.46
CA LYS A 109 11.88 -7.14 10.85
C LYS A 109 12.23 -6.32 9.60
N SER A 110 12.82 -6.96 8.59
CA SER A 110 13.10 -6.31 7.31
C SER A 110 11.85 -5.73 6.66
N TYR A 111 10.72 -6.44 6.73
CA TYR A 111 9.46 -5.94 6.16
C TYR A 111 8.99 -4.64 6.81
N TYR A 112 8.92 -4.60 8.13
CA TYR A 112 8.50 -3.41 8.87
C TYR A 112 9.54 -2.28 8.82
N SER A 113 10.84 -2.58 8.82
CA SER A 113 11.88 -1.53 8.88
C SER A 113 12.32 -0.99 7.53
N SER A 114 12.27 -1.79 6.47
CA SER A 114 12.96 -1.48 5.20
C SER A 114 12.03 -1.37 4.00
N TYR A 115 10.85 -1.99 4.04
CA TYR A 115 9.92 -1.97 2.91
C TYR A 115 8.69 -1.09 3.14
N ILE A 116 8.42 -0.68 4.38
CA ILE A 116 7.32 0.22 4.71
C ILE A 116 7.87 1.60 5.12
N ASN A 117 7.35 2.66 4.49
CA ASN A 117 7.47 4.01 5.00
C ASN A 117 6.17 4.41 5.69
N TYR A 118 6.22 4.59 7.01
CA TYR A 118 5.05 4.96 7.82
C TYR A 118 4.73 6.45 7.81
N GLN A 119 5.66 7.29 7.35
CA GLN A 119 5.46 8.74 7.36
C GLN A 119 4.76 9.20 6.08
N LEU A 120 3.66 9.93 6.25
CA LEU A 120 3.01 10.66 5.16
C LEU A 120 3.76 11.99 4.91
N ASP A 121 5.02 11.88 4.48
CA ASP A 121 5.87 13.02 4.14
C ASP A 121 5.40 13.75 2.86
N GLU A 122 6.05 14.86 2.53
CA GLU A 122 5.70 15.66 1.36
C GLU A 122 5.84 14.89 0.03
N LYS A 123 6.74 13.92 -0.05
CA LYS A 123 6.93 13.07 -1.24
C LYS A 123 5.81 12.05 -1.36
N ALA A 124 5.38 11.46 -0.24
CA ALA A 124 4.22 10.59 -0.15
C ALA A 124 2.93 11.32 -0.51
N LYS A 125 2.73 12.55 -0.01
CA LYS A 125 1.59 13.42 -0.38
C LYS A 125 1.59 13.75 -1.87
N LYS A 126 2.74 14.05 -2.47
CA LYS A 126 2.86 14.24 -3.92
C LYS A 126 2.45 12.99 -4.69
N GLY A 127 2.90 11.81 -4.24
CA GLY A 127 2.49 10.52 -4.81
C GLY A 127 0.98 10.28 -4.75
N LEU A 128 0.38 10.52 -3.58
CA LEU A 128 -1.06 10.40 -3.35
C LEU A 128 -1.86 11.36 -4.25
N ASN A 129 -1.51 12.64 -4.27
CA ASN A 129 -2.20 13.64 -5.09
C ASN A 129 -2.09 13.31 -6.59
N HIS A 130 -0.93 12.82 -7.04
CA HIS A 130 -0.76 12.38 -8.41
C HIS A 130 -1.65 11.18 -8.74
N PHE A 131 -1.72 10.18 -7.86
CA PHE A 131 -2.64 9.05 -8.01
C PHE A 131 -4.11 9.51 -8.12
N LEU A 132 -4.56 10.41 -7.24
CA LEU A 132 -5.92 10.95 -7.26
C LEU A 132 -6.23 11.71 -8.57
N SER A 133 -5.28 12.48 -9.09
CA SER A 133 -5.44 13.18 -10.38
C SER A 133 -5.63 12.22 -11.56
N LEU A 134 -4.97 11.05 -11.52
CA LEU A 134 -5.08 10.04 -12.57
C LEU A 134 -6.42 9.29 -12.54
N LEU A 135 -7.10 9.26 -11.39
CA LEU A 135 -8.42 8.66 -11.25
C LEU A 135 -9.54 9.51 -11.85
N LYS A 136 -9.26 10.73 -12.32
CA LYS A 136 -10.28 11.72 -12.75
C LYS A 136 -11.37 11.95 -11.70
N ILE A 137 -11.04 11.74 -10.42
CA ILE A 137 -11.91 12.13 -9.32
C ILE A 137 -11.86 13.64 -9.26
N ASP A 138 -13.02 14.29 -9.28
CA ASP A 138 -13.12 15.73 -9.05
C ASP A 138 -12.54 16.04 -7.65
N THR A 139 -11.39 16.71 -7.62
CA THR A 139 -10.67 17.06 -6.39
C THR A 139 -11.33 18.22 -5.64
N SER A 140 -12.56 18.61 -6.00
CA SER A 140 -13.40 19.55 -5.24
C SER A 140 -13.78 19.07 -3.83
N LEU A 141 -13.41 17.84 -3.45
CA LEU A 141 -13.38 17.40 -2.06
C LEU A 141 -12.23 18.11 -1.31
N ASN A 142 -12.60 19.23 -0.68
CA ASN A 142 -11.80 20.07 0.21
C ASN A 142 -10.72 19.29 0.99
N ALA A 143 -9.45 19.48 0.60
CA ALA A 143 -8.29 19.00 1.35
C ALA A 143 -8.25 19.51 2.80
N GLU A 144 -9.04 20.56 3.13
CA GLU A 144 -9.21 21.07 4.49
C GLU A 144 -10.08 20.18 5.40
N GLN A 145 -10.85 19.22 4.86
CA GLN A 145 -11.70 18.33 5.66
C GLN A 145 -11.07 16.97 5.96
N ILE A 146 -9.98 16.61 5.28
CA ILE A 146 -9.27 15.35 5.52
C ILE A 146 -8.05 15.65 6.39
N SER A 147 -8.24 15.55 7.70
CA SER A 147 -7.09 15.53 8.62
C SER A 147 -6.44 14.15 8.55
N TYR A 148 -5.32 14.04 7.84
CA TYR A 148 -4.43 12.89 7.96
C TYR A 148 -3.79 12.90 9.34
N LEU A 149 -3.87 11.78 10.06
CA LEU A 149 -3.08 11.61 11.28
C LEU A 149 -1.61 11.45 10.85
N LYS A 150 -0.74 12.27 11.47
CA LYS A 150 0.70 12.29 11.19
C LYS A 150 1.39 11.06 11.74
#